data_AF-A0A364N0B3-F1
#
_entry.id   AF-A0A364N0B3-F1
#
_cell.length_a   1.000
_cell.length_b   1.000
_cell.length_c   1.000
_cell.angle_alpha   90.00
_cell.angle_beta   90.00
_cell.angle_gamma   90.00
#
_symmetry.space_group_name_H-M   'P 1'
#
loop_
_entity.id
_entity.type
_entity.pdbx_description
1 polymer ?
#
loop_
_entity_poly.entity_id
_entity_poly.type
_entity_poly.pdbx_seq_one_letter_code
_entity_poly.pdbx_strand_id
1 'polypeptide(L)'
;MLPKANRSVFLSCLVAFLEADAATLPSNTKSIVIPNAASSDAGIPLDSFVSFSFELSAWPDFADIAIFDESQETGLVGVIRPNISADYPTIITIGPSFFESYKTMPKGTKFIHGFNMGANSSAARAATWDSAPYACKAIGSDLLYWEYGNEPDLFHASGYRPLNWTEADYVSEWLNGTNAIEEAVKSACPDLAGTKFMAPSFAGVEVNDYFKLAPVKAWGEGLDKNKNIEVIASHNYMGVSTDLGITLQGTLMNHTNVIIKAERQLNVSRGIRALENAPELGTPFILGEHNSLARQGRPGLSNSFGAALWGVDWNVYIASQNISRSHMHQGTNYRYQSWQPVETNITTRGTKPPYYGNVAVAAFMHKSTPSSQLQISHLDSSSEFSTQYAAHIDNTLTRLLLVDLHTYNTTDNNYTTPFERPMETYNFKLPSSCKDKAQVQRLMANGSDAITGITWDGYSYNYELDEGKPVRMNNVTCGESVHVDENGMLKVAVPWSSAAIVSLDC
;
A
#
# COMPACT_ATOMS: atom_id res chain seq x y z
N MET A 1 26.44 65.19 24.05
CA MET A 1 27.74 64.49 24.05
C MET A 1 27.45 62.98 24.12
N LEU A 2 28.05 62.23 23.19
CA LEU A 2 28.05 60.75 23.00
C LEU A 2 28.57 59.95 24.23
N PRO A 3 28.57 58.59 24.27
CA PRO A 3 27.76 57.55 23.58
C PRO A 3 27.38 56.29 24.44
N LYS A 4 26.66 55.34 23.78
CA LYS A 4 26.33 53.93 24.12
C LYS A 4 27.54 53.04 24.50
N ALA A 5 27.35 52.02 25.36
CA ALA A 5 28.05 50.73 25.26
C ALA A 5 27.40 49.55 26.04
N ASN A 6 27.29 48.41 25.35
CA ASN A 6 27.41 47.01 25.78
C ASN A 6 26.47 46.38 26.83
N ARG A 7 25.35 45.79 26.35
CA ARG A 7 24.70 44.64 27.00
C ARG A 7 24.30 43.48 26.07
N SER A 8 24.73 43.49 24.80
CA SER A 8 24.27 42.51 23.79
C SER A 8 25.25 41.39 23.42
N VAL A 9 26.41 41.28 24.08
CA VAL A 9 27.46 40.30 23.68
C VAL A 9 27.56 39.10 24.62
N PHE A 10 27.04 39.19 25.85
CA PHE A 10 27.17 38.09 26.83
C PHE A 10 26.07 37.02 26.74
N LEU A 11 24.94 37.30 26.08
CA LEU A 11 23.87 36.32 25.91
C LEU A 11 24.04 35.44 24.65
N SER A 12 24.75 35.95 23.64
CA SER A 12 25.02 35.22 22.39
C SER A 12 26.10 34.16 22.55
N CYS A 13 27.08 34.39 23.43
CA CYS A 13 28.12 33.39 23.70
C CYS A 13 27.62 32.24 24.58
N LEU A 14 26.68 32.46 25.51
CA LEU A 14 26.20 31.37 26.37
C LEU A 14 25.30 30.37 25.63
N VAL A 15 24.55 30.83 24.62
CA VAL A 15 23.75 29.94 23.75
C VAL A 15 24.65 29.19 22.76
N ALA A 16 25.68 29.82 22.23
CA ALA A 16 26.64 29.17 21.34
C ALA A 16 27.54 28.12 22.04
N PHE A 17 27.79 28.27 23.35
CA PHE A 17 28.52 27.25 24.13
C PHE A 17 27.65 26.10 24.63
N LEU A 18 26.32 26.24 24.66
CA LEU A 18 25.39 25.16 25.02
C LEU A 18 24.94 24.33 23.80
N GLU A 19 25.06 24.86 22.57
CA GLU A 19 24.80 24.11 21.34
C GLU A 19 26.04 23.38 20.79
N ALA A 20 27.25 23.71 21.25
CA ALA A 20 28.49 23.06 20.81
C ALA A 20 28.93 21.85 21.66
N ASP A 21 28.40 21.69 22.88
CA ASP A 21 28.71 20.55 23.78
C ASP A 21 27.64 19.43 23.75
N ALA A 22 26.64 19.53 22.88
CA ALA A 22 25.72 18.41 22.59
C ALA A 22 26.23 17.46 21.50
N ALA A 23 27.34 17.79 20.84
CA ALA A 23 27.99 16.95 19.85
C ALA A 23 29.19 16.22 20.47
N THR A 24 28.92 15.13 21.20
CA THR A 24 29.79 13.97 21.57
C THR A 24 29.44 13.39 22.95
N LEU A 25 28.15 13.29 23.28
CA LEU A 25 27.74 12.21 24.19
C LEU A 25 27.63 10.94 23.34
N PRO A 26 28.33 9.84 23.66
CA PRO A 26 28.02 8.57 23.06
C PRO A 26 26.59 8.25 23.48
N SER A 27 25.65 8.35 22.54
CA SER A 27 24.37 7.69 22.67
C SER A 27 24.71 6.22 22.88
N ASN A 28 24.55 5.74 24.12
CA ASN A 28 24.50 4.31 24.40
C ASN A 28 23.20 3.82 23.77
N THR A 29 23.16 3.71 22.44
CA THR A 29 22.04 3.13 21.72
C THR A 29 21.95 1.69 22.21
N LYS A 30 20.94 1.43 23.03
CA LYS A 30 20.66 0.12 23.59
C LYS A 30 20.61 -0.89 22.45
N SER A 31 21.36 -1.98 22.59
CA SER A 31 21.34 -3.04 21.58
C SER A 31 19.94 -3.63 21.45
N ILE A 32 19.52 -3.86 20.20
CA ILE A 32 18.25 -4.49 19.83
C ILE A 32 18.52 -5.99 19.71
N VAL A 33 17.96 -6.78 20.62
CA VAL A 33 18.16 -8.23 20.62
C VAL A 33 17.19 -8.87 19.63
N ILE A 34 17.72 -9.62 18.66
CA ILE A 34 16.91 -10.31 17.67
C ILE A 34 16.81 -11.80 18.01
N PRO A 35 15.60 -12.34 18.17
CA PRO A 35 15.42 -13.76 18.45
C PRO A 35 15.73 -14.61 17.20
N ASN A 36 16.18 -15.85 17.44
CA ASN A 36 16.47 -16.79 16.35
C ASN A 36 15.23 -17.20 15.58
N ALA A 37 14.12 -17.41 16.29
CA ALA A 37 12.81 -17.73 15.74
C ALA A 37 11.88 -16.52 15.84
N ALA A 38 10.88 -16.49 14.97
CA ALA A 38 9.82 -15.49 15.02
C ALA A 38 9.03 -15.61 16.33
N SER A 39 8.50 -14.48 16.79
CA SER A 39 7.56 -14.45 17.90
C SER A 39 6.24 -15.13 17.52
N SER A 40 5.48 -15.60 18.50
CA SER A 40 4.19 -16.27 18.24
C SER A 40 3.11 -15.35 17.67
N ASP A 41 3.28 -14.04 17.83
CA ASP A 41 2.43 -12.99 17.30
C ASP A 41 2.94 -12.42 15.96
N ALA A 42 4.06 -12.94 15.43
CA ALA A 42 4.58 -12.54 14.14
C ALA A 42 3.54 -12.78 13.04
N GLY A 43 3.37 -11.81 12.17
CA GLY A 43 2.41 -11.87 11.09
C GLY A 43 2.86 -12.83 9.98
N ILE A 44 1.90 -13.53 9.38
CA ILE A 44 2.12 -14.47 8.28
C ILE A 44 1.42 -13.92 7.04
N PRO A 45 2.13 -13.15 6.19
CA PRO A 45 1.55 -12.61 4.97
C PRO A 45 1.23 -13.73 3.96
N LEU A 46 0.21 -13.50 3.12
CA LEU A 46 -0.03 -14.35 1.96
C LEU A 46 1.05 -14.13 0.90
N ASP A 47 1.19 -15.10 0.01
CA ASP A 47 1.96 -14.92 -1.20
C ASP A 47 1.41 -13.76 -2.03
N SER A 48 2.32 -13.06 -2.73
CA SER A 48 2.01 -11.82 -3.44
C SER A 48 1.38 -10.77 -2.51
N PHE A 49 2.04 -10.53 -1.36
CA PHE A 49 1.54 -9.62 -0.31
C PHE A 49 1.22 -8.22 -0.83
N VAL A 50 2.16 -7.60 -1.55
CA VAL A 50 1.88 -6.37 -2.30
C VAL A 50 1.43 -6.76 -3.69
N SER A 51 0.24 -6.28 -4.05
CA SER A 51 -0.34 -6.40 -5.38
C SER A 51 -0.99 -5.07 -5.74
N PHE A 52 -1.68 -4.99 -6.88
CA PHE A 52 -2.27 -3.76 -7.38
C PHE A 52 -3.77 -3.92 -7.57
N SER A 53 -4.55 -2.92 -7.16
CA SER A 53 -5.92 -2.73 -7.62
C SER A 53 -5.93 -1.66 -8.71
N PHE A 54 -6.80 -1.82 -9.70
CA PHE A 54 -6.97 -0.89 -10.80
C PHE A 54 -8.45 -0.63 -11.00
N GLU A 55 -8.81 0.64 -11.10
CA GLU A 55 -10.17 1.04 -11.44
C GLU A 55 -10.21 1.79 -12.76
N LEU A 56 -11.37 1.68 -13.43
CA LEU A 56 -11.62 2.39 -14.68
C LEU A 56 -11.80 3.91 -14.48
N SER A 57 -12.00 4.35 -13.23
CA SER A 57 -12.32 5.72 -12.81
C SER A 57 -12.37 5.82 -11.29
N ALA A 58 -12.17 7.01 -10.71
CA ALA A 58 -12.21 7.18 -9.24
C ALA A 58 -13.29 8.14 -8.72
N TRP A 59 -13.49 8.14 -7.40
CA TRP A 59 -14.27 9.03 -6.53
C TRP A 59 -15.39 9.98 -7.07
N PRO A 60 -16.59 10.01 -6.44
CA PRO A 60 -17.08 8.94 -5.59
C PRO A 60 -17.25 7.72 -6.50
N ASP A 61 -16.72 6.58 -6.05
CA ASP A 61 -16.25 5.48 -6.88
C ASP A 61 -17.08 5.17 -8.14
N PHE A 62 -16.37 5.00 -9.27
CA PHE A 62 -16.98 4.82 -10.58
C PHE A 62 -16.55 3.50 -11.27
N ALA A 63 -15.72 2.65 -10.64
CA ALA A 63 -15.54 1.28 -11.13
C ALA A 63 -16.88 0.54 -11.19
N ASP A 64 -17.74 0.86 -10.23
CA ASP A 64 -19.12 0.42 -10.07
C ASP A 64 -20.15 1.11 -10.98
N ILE A 65 -19.71 1.72 -12.08
CA ILE A 65 -20.61 2.36 -13.05
C ILE A 65 -20.29 2.02 -14.49
N ALA A 66 -19.22 1.25 -14.74
CA ALA A 66 -18.90 0.78 -16.07
C ALA A 66 -20.01 -0.14 -16.58
N ILE A 67 -20.62 0.22 -17.71
CA ILE A 67 -21.68 -0.58 -18.34
C ILE A 67 -21.08 -1.42 -19.47
N PHE A 68 -21.28 -2.72 -19.43
CA PHE A 68 -20.90 -3.60 -20.52
C PHE A 68 -21.87 -3.44 -21.70
N ASP A 69 -21.32 -3.30 -22.91
CA ASP A 69 -22.06 -3.27 -24.16
C ASP A 69 -21.42 -4.26 -25.14
N GLU A 70 -22.09 -5.38 -25.38
CA GLU A 70 -21.61 -6.43 -26.27
C GLU A 70 -21.41 -5.95 -27.71
N SER A 71 -22.15 -4.92 -28.14
CA SER A 71 -22.04 -4.34 -29.48
C SER A 71 -20.86 -3.35 -29.62
N GLN A 72 -20.23 -2.96 -28.51
CA GLN A 72 -19.13 -2.01 -28.51
C GLN A 72 -17.83 -2.67 -29.01
N GLU A 73 -17.34 -2.25 -30.17
CA GLU A 73 -16.09 -2.75 -30.73
C GLU A 73 -14.85 -2.28 -29.95
N THR A 74 -14.90 -1.05 -29.42
CA THR A 74 -13.80 -0.47 -28.63
C THR A 74 -13.77 -1.08 -27.23
N GLY A 75 -12.58 -1.39 -26.71
CA GLY A 75 -12.45 -2.02 -25.40
C GLY A 75 -13.04 -1.16 -24.28
N LEU A 76 -12.66 0.11 -24.21
CA LEU A 76 -13.16 1.05 -23.22
C LEU A 76 -13.48 2.40 -23.87
N VAL A 77 -14.66 2.94 -23.60
CA VAL A 77 -15.02 4.33 -23.90
C VAL A 77 -15.22 5.05 -22.58
N GLY A 78 -14.39 6.05 -22.33
CA GLY A 78 -14.44 6.87 -21.12
C GLY A 78 -14.70 8.34 -21.47
N VAL A 79 -15.75 8.93 -20.91
CA VAL A 79 -16.07 10.36 -21.08
C VAL A 79 -15.63 11.14 -19.84
N ILE A 80 -14.65 12.03 -20.02
CA ILE A 80 -14.23 12.99 -18.99
C ILE A 80 -15.24 14.13 -18.97
N ARG A 81 -15.76 14.44 -17.77
CA ARG A 81 -16.60 15.62 -17.52
C ARG A 81 -15.82 16.55 -16.59
N PRO A 82 -15.06 17.53 -17.13
CA PRO A 82 -14.12 18.34 -16.35
C PRO A 82 -14.75 19.11 -15.18
N ASN A 83 -16.05 19.38 -15.24
CA ASN A 83 -16.81 20.00 -14.15
C ASN A 83 -17.08 19.06 -12.95
N ILE A 84 -16.86 17.75 -13.13
CA ILE A 84 -16.94 16.72 -12.09
C ILE A 84 -15.53 16.24 -11.75
N SER A 85 -14.77 15.82 -12.77
CA SER A 85 -13.36 15.44 -12.66
C SER A 85 -12.62 15.68 -13.96
N ALA A 86 -11.41 16.23 -13.85
CA ALA A 86 -10.47 16.37 -14.96
C ALA A 86 -9.49 15.19 -15.05
N ASP A 87 -9.39 14.35 -14.02
CA ASP A 87 -8.33 13.35 -13.88
C ASP A 87 -8.73 11.97 -14.44
N TYR A 88 -10.03 11.68 -14.53
CA TYR A 88 -10.58 10.37 -14.92
C TYR A 88 -11.98 10.48 -15.58
N PRO A 89 -12.41 9.46 -16.35
CA PRO A 89 -13.74 9.43 -16.95
C PRO A 89 -14.83 9.23 -15.89
N THR A 90 -16.01 9.80 -16.13
CA THR A 90 -17.17 9.72 -15.20
C THR A 90 -18.41 9.09 -15.86
N ILE A 91 -18.24 8.61 -17.09
CA ILE A 91 -19.17 7.75 -17.83
C ILE A 91 -18.28 6.75 -18.56
N ILE A 92 -18.50 5.47 -18.31
CA ILE A 92 -17.67 4.39 -18.83
C ILE A 92 -18.54 3.30 -19.43
N THR A 93 -18.18 2.86 -20.62
CA THR A 93 -18.69 1.64 -21.21
C THR A 93 -17.53 0.74 -21.63
N ILE A 94 -17.70 -0.57 -21.44
CA ILE A 94 -16.71 -1.58 -21.84
C ILE A 94 -17.31 -2.55 -22.85
N GLY A 95 -16.52 -2.91 -23.85
CA GLY A 95 -16.89 -3.89 -24.88
C GLY A 95 -16.09 -5.18 -24.73
N PRO A 96 -16.39 -6.23 -25.53
CA PRO A 96 -15.70 -7.52 -25.46
C PRO A 96 -14.16 -7.44 -25.51
N SER A 97 -13.58 -6.51 -26.27
CA SER A 97 -12.14 -6.36 -26.40
C SER A 97 -11.46 -5.79 -25.13
N PHE A 98 -12.22 -5.26 -24.16
CA PHE A 98 -11.69 -4.87 -22.85
C PHE A 98 -10.97 -6.03 -22.16
N PHE A 99 -11.56 -7.23 -22.24
CA PHE A 99 -11.09 -8.41 -21.53
C PHE A 99 -9.78 -8.97 -22.11
N GLU A 100 -9.34 -8.53 -23.29
CA GLU A 100 -8.01 -8.84 -23.81
C GLU A 100 -6.89 -8.24 -22.94
N SER A 101 -7.18 -7.19 -22.16
CA SER A 101 -6.22 -6.56 -21.24
C SER A 101 -5.62 -7.56 -20.23
N TYR A 102 -6.35 -8.59 -19.82
CA TYR A 102 -5.85 -9.66 -18.93
C TYR A 102 -4.66 -10.42 -19.53
N LYS A 103 -4.50 -10.42 -20.86
CA LYS A 103 -3.40 -11.09 -21.56
C LYS A 103 -2.13 -10.24 -21.68
N THR A 104 -2.15 -8.99 -21.21
CA THR A 104 -1.02 -8.06 -21.32
C THR A 104 -0.06 -8.13 -20.12
N MET A 105 -0.50 -8.71 -19.00
CA MET A 105 0.32 -8.88 -17.81
C MET A 105 1.31 -10.06 -17.97
N PRO A 106 2.45 -10.04 -17.24
CA PRO A 106 3.38 -11.17 -17.24
C PRO A 106 2.69 -12.51 -16.95
N LYS A 107 3.21 -13.58 -17.57
CA LYS A 107 2.70 -14.94 -17.35
C LYS A 107 2.76 -15.29 -15.86
N GLY A 108 1.66 -15.82 -15.34
CA GLY A 108 1.53 -16.19 -13.92
C GLY A 108 0.95 -15.10 -13.04
N THR A 109 0.66 -13.91 -13.57
CA THR A 109 -0.16 -12.91 -12.88
C THR A 109 -1.53 -13.49 -12.58
N LYS A 110 -1.95 -13.34 -11.32
CA LYS A 110 -3.26 -13.75 -10.83
C LYS A 110 -4.19 -12.55 -10.74
N PHE A 111 -5.48 -12.76 -10.97
CA PHE A 111 -6.47 -11.70 -11.07
C PHE A 111 -7.60 -11.87 -10.09
N ILE A 112 -8.09 -10.73 -9.61
CA ILE A 112 -9.41 -10.59 -9.00
C ILE A 112 -10.18 -9.65 -9.94
N HIS A 113 -11.44 -9.99 -10.23
CA HIS A 113 -12.27 -9.20 -11.14
C HIS A 113 -13.53 -8.71 -10.43
N GLY A 114 -13.69 -7.39 -10.40
CA GLY A 114 -14.84 -6.70 -9.84
C GLY A 114 -15.98 -6.53 -10.85
N PHE A 115 -17.20 -6.76 -10.37
CA PHE A 115 -18.44 -6.57 -11.08
C PHE A 115 -19.18 -5.34 -10.55
N ASN A 116 -19.78 -4.58 -11.47
CA ASN A 116 -20.52 -3.36 -11.17
C ASN A 116 -21.79 -3.63 -10.35
N MET A 117 -21.84 -3.09 -9.13
CA MET A 117 -23.01 -3.07 -8.25
C MET A 117 -23.68 -1.69 -8.14
N GLY A 118 -22.91 -0.61 -8.32
CA GLY A 118 -23.37 0.76 -8.13
C GLY A 118 -24.53 1.10 -9.07
N ALA A 119 -24.33 0.92 -10.38
CA ALA A 119 -25.37 1.13 -11.38
C ALA A 119 -26.46 0.05 -11.27
N ASN A 120 -27.64 0.42 -10.76
CA ASN A 120 -28.67 -0.53 -10.32
C ASN A 120 -29.94 -0.58 -11.18
N SER A 121 -29.94 0.03 -12.37
CA SER A 121 -31.05 -0.15 -13.31
C SER A 121 -31.10 -1.60 -13.77
N SER A 122 -32.28 -2.08 -14.21
CA SER A 122 -32.41 -3.45 -14.74
C SER A 122 -31.47 -3.71 -15.91
N ALA A 123 -31.24 -2.71 -16.77
CA ALA A 123 -30.30 -2.82 -17.89
C ALA A 123 -28.84 -2.86 -17.43
N ALA A 124 -28.47 -2.06 -16.43
CA ALA A 124 -27.11 -2.08 -15.89
C ALA A 124 -26.79 -3.41 -15.21
N ARG A 125 -27.72 -3.96 -14.42
CA ARG A 125 -27.57 -5.29 -13.81
C ARG A 125 -27.44 -6.39 -14.86
N ALA A 126 -28.28 -6.36 -15.91
CA ALA A 126 -28.17 -7.30 -17.02
C ALA A 126 -26.79 -7.22 -17.69
N ALA A 127 -26.31 -6.02 -17.98
CA ALA A 127 -24.96 -5.81 -18.53
C ALA A 127 -23.86 -6.35 -17.61
N THR A 128 -23.98 -6.20 -16.28
CA THR A 128 -23.06 -6.81 -15.32
C THR A 128 -23.01 -8.34 -15.49
N TRP A 129 -24.16 -9.00 -15.55
CA TRP A 129 -24.22 -10.47 -15.74
C TRP A 129 -23.67 -10.89 -17.10
N ASP A 130 -24.01 -10.16 -18.16
CA ASP A 130 -23.58 -10.43 -19.54
C ASP A 130 -22.06 -10.29 -19.72
N SER A 131 -21.41 -9.51 -18.85
CA SER A 131 -19.95 -9.35 -18.83
C SER A 131 -19.19 -10.55 -18.23
N ALA A 132 -19.83 -11.32 -17.34
CA ALA A 132 -19.17 -12.42 -16.61
C ALA A 132 -18.59 -13.53 -17.50
N PRO A 133 -19.28 -13.98 -18.57
CA PRO A 133 -18.72 -14.91 -19.55
C PRO A 133 -17.41 -14.42 -20.21
N TYR A 134 -17.30 -13.12 -20.46
CA TYR A 134 -16.11 -12.53 -21.09
C TYR A 134 -14.94 -12.48 -20.11
N ALA A 135 -15.19 -12.05 -18.87
CA ALA A 135 -14.21 -12.04 -17.79
C ALA A 135 -13.66 -13.46 -17.53
N CYS A 136 -14.54 -14.44 -17.33
CA CYS A 136 -14.14 -15.79 -16.96
C CYS A 136 -13.33 -16.48 -18.08
N LYS A 137 -13.72 -16.30 -19.36
CA LYS A 137 -12.97 -16.85 -20.51
C LYS A 137 -11.61 -16.18 -20.68
N ALA A 138 -11.54 -14.87 -20.50
CA ALA A 138 -10.30 -14.13 -20.67
C ALA A 138 -9.30 -14.41 -19.55
N ILE A 139 -9.76 -14.56 -18.30
CA ILE A 139 -8.87 -14.80 -17.16
C ILE A 139 -8.52 -16.30 -17.05
N GLY A 140 -9.50 -17.19 -17.16
CA GLY A 140 -9.30 -18.64 -17.03
C GLY A 140 -8.76 -19.03 -15.64
N SER A 141 -7.82 -19.98 -15.60
CA SER A 141 -7.23 -20.52 -14.36
C SER A 141 -6.36 -19.53 -13.56
N ASP A 142 -6.19 -18.30 -14.05
CA ASP A 142 -5.47 -17.23 -13.35
C ASP A 142 -6.39 -16.39 -12.46
N LEU A 143 -7.69 -16.71 -12.42
CA LEU A 143 -8.65 -16.08 -11.52
C LEU A 143 -8.45 -16.59 -10.09
N LEU A 144 -8.35 -15.68 -9.12
CA LEU A 144 -8.39 -15.99 -7.69
C LEU A 144 -9.81 -15.90 -7.18
N TYR A 145 -10.38 -14.70 -7.26
CA TYR A 145 -11.66 -14.34 -6.66
C TYR A 145 -12.45 -13.44 -7.59
N TRP A 146 -13.76 -13.43 -7.40
CA TRP A 146 -14.64 -12.38 -7.89
C TRP A 146 -14.79 -11.27 -6.84
N GLU A 147 -15.24 -10.11 -7.26
CA GLU A 147 -15.68 -9.02 -6.38
C GLU A 147 -16.98 -8.45 -6.94
N TYR A 148 -17.90 -8.02 -6.10
CA TYR A 148 -19.17 -7.43 -6.54
C TYR A 148 -19.47 -6.19 -5.71
N GLY A 149 -19.36 -5.05 -6.35
CA GLY A 149 -19.35 -3.74 -5.68
C GLY A 149 -17.98 -3.33 -5.17
N ASN A 150 -17.83 -2.02 -5.03
CA ASN A 150 -16.68 -1.29 -4.51
C ASN A 150 -17.17 -0.10 -3.70
N GLU A 151 -16.71 0.04 -2.45
CA GLU A 151 -17.10 1.13 -1.56
C GLU A 151 -18.63 1.37 -1.47
N PRO A 152 -19.46 0.33 -1.25
CA PRO A 152 -20.92 0.48 -1.23
C PRO A 152 -21.41 1.45 -0.13
N ASP A 153 -20.62 1.64 0.93
CA ASP A 153 -20.84 2.65 1.97
C ASP A 153 -20.82 4.09 1.45
N LEU A 154 -20.34 4.33 0.23
CA LEU A 154 -20.35 5.61 -0.48
C LEU A 154 -21.43 5.73 -1.57
N PHE A 155 -22.23 4.69 -1.87
CA PHE A 155 -23.23 4.75 -2.95
C PHE A 155 -24.26 5.87 -2.81
N HIS A 156 -24.56 6.29 -1.58
CA HIS A 156 -25.42 7.44 -1.34
C HIS A 156 -24.78 8.77 -1.84
N ALA A 157 -23.47 8.94 -1.69
CA ALA A 157 -22.74 10.12 -2.12
C ALA A 157 -22.62 10.18 -3.65
N SER A 158 -22.53 9.01 -4.30
CA SER A 158 -22.58 8.88 -5.75
C SER A 158 -23.99 9.00 -6.34
N GLY A 159 -25.03 8.98 -5.50
CA GLY A 159 -26.44 9.03 -5.93
C GLY A 159 -27.02 7.71 -6.44
N TYR A 160 -26.32 6.58 -6.22
CA TYR A 160 -26.77 5.25 -6.65
C TYR A 160 -27.72 4.58 -5.67
N ARG A 161 -27.70 4.98 -4.39
CA ARG A 161 -28.63 4.52 -3.36
C ARG A 161 -29.16 5.71 -2.55
N PRO A 162 -30.38 5.65 -2.02
CA PRO A 162 -30.91 6.69 -1.14
C PRO A 162 -30.26 6.63 0.25
N LEU A 163 -30.36 7.72 1.03
CA LEU A 163 -29.79 7.81 2.38
C LEU A 163 -30.35 6.77 3.38
N ASN A 164 -31.52 6.20 3.11
CA ASN A 164 -32.14 5.18 3.97
C ASN A 164 -31.80 3.75 3.53
N TRP A 165 -30.87 3.56 2.58
CA TRP A 165 -30.36 2.25 2.21
C TRP A 165 -29.42 1.73 3.30
N THR A 166 -29.73 0.54 3.81
CA THR A 166 -29.11 -0.03 5.02
C THR A 166 -28.17 -1.19 4.71
N GLU A 167 -27.46 -1.69 5.72
CA GLU A 167 -26.63 -2.89 5.60
C GLU A 167 -27.43 -4.12 5.18
N ALA A 168 -28.69 -4.25 5.65
CA ALA A 168 -29.57 -5.35 5.25
C ALA A 168 -29.98 -5.25 3.78
N ASP A 169 -30.21 -4.04 3.26
CA ASP A 169 -30.49 -3.81 1.85
C ASP A 169 -29.25 -4.15 0.99
N TYR A 170 -28.06 -3.70 1.43
CA TYR A 170 -26.79 -4.06 0.80
C TYR A 170 -26.59 -5.57 0.73
N VAL A 171 -26.70 -6.27 1.86
CA VAL A 171 -26.51 -7.72 1.92
C VAL A 171 -27.52 -8.46 1.02
N SER A 172 -28.78 -8.02 1.01
CA SER A 172 -29.80 -8.59 0.12
C SER A 172 -29.45 -8.40 -1.36
N GLU A 173 -29.03 -7.20 -1.76
CA GLU A 173 -28.59 -6.93 -3.13
C GLU A 173 -27.31 -7.68 -3.50
N TRP A 174 -26.35 -7.77 -2.58
CA TRP A 174 -25.09 -8.47 -2.76
C TRP A 174 -25.32 -9.96 -3.01
N LEU A 175 -26.07 -10.63 -2.12
CA LEU A 175 -26.39 -12.06 -2.26
C LEU A 175 -27.13 -12.37 -3.56
N ASN A 176 -28.11 -11.54 -3.95
CA ASN A 176 -28.82 -11.71 -5.21
C ASN A 176 -27.89 -11.56 -6.42
N GLY A 177 -26.98 -10.59 -6.37
CA GLY A 177 -26.04 -10.34 -7.46
C GLY A 177 -24.97 -11.42 -7.58
N THR A 178 -24.38 -11.86 -6.48
CA THR A 178 -23.39 -12.95 -6.51
C THR A 178 -23.99 -14.25 -7.00
N ASN A 179 -25.25 -14.56 -6.66
CA ASN A 179 -25.94 -15.73 -7.21
C ASN A 179 -26.07 -15.65 -8.75
N ALA A 180 -26.41 -14.48 -9.29
CA ALA A 180 -26.52 -14.27 -10.73
C ALA A 180 -25.16 -14.38 -11.45
N ILE A 181 -24.09 -13.84 -10.84
CA ILE A 181 -22.71 -13.99 -11.34
C ILE A 181 -22.31 -15.46 -11.35
N GLU A 182 -22.53 -16.17 -10.25
CA GLU A 182 -22.21 -17.60 -10.14
C GLU A 182 -22.95 -18.43 -11.21
N GLU A 183 -24.23 -18.15 -11.46
CA GLU A 183 -25.00 -18.81 -12.51
C GLU A 183 -24.45 -18.52 -13.92
N ALA A 184 -24.12 -17.26 -14.22
CA ALA A 184 -23.53 -16.86 -15.49
C ALA A 184 -22.16 -17.51 -15.73
N VAL A 185 -21.29 -17.51 -14.71
CA VAL A 185 -19.96 -18.14 -14.76
C VAL A 185 -20.09 -19.65 -14.89
N LYS A 186 -20.97 -20.30 -14.12
CA LYS A 186 -21.18 -21.76 -14.20
C LYS A 186 -21.63 -22.19 -15.60
N SER A 187 -22.47 -21.39 -16.25
CA SER A 187 -22.94 -21.65 -17.62
C SER A 187 -21.81 -21.47 -18.65
N ALA A 188 -21.04 -20.39 -18.56
CA ALA A 188 -20.04 -20.04 -19.57
C ALA A 188 -18.67 -20.69 -19.37
N CYS A 189 -18.27 -20.93 -18.13
CA CYS A 189 -16.96 -21.41 -17.69
C CYS A 189 -17.12 -22.44 -16.54
N PRO A 190 -17.59 -23.67 -16.83
CA PRO A 190 -17.86 -24.67 -15.79
C PRO A 190 -16.67 -25.01 -14.89
N ASP A 191 -15.44 -24.94 -15.41
CA ASP A 191 -14.21 -25.19 -14.64
C ASP A 191 -13.93 -24.12 -13.58
N LEU A 192 -14.58 -22.95 -13.68
CA LEU A 192 -14.50 -21.85 -12.71
C LEU A 192 -15.75 -21.76 -11.83
N ALA A 193 -16.70 -22.71 -11.96
CA ALA A 193 -17.87 -22.76 -11.11
C ALA A 193 -17.45 -22.94 -9.63
N GLY A 194 -18.06 -22.15 -8.74
CA GLY A 194 -17.71 -22.15 -7.32
C GLY A 194 -16.48 -21.32 -6.95
N THR A 195 -15.92 -20.54 -7.89
CA THR A 195 -14.94 -19.50 -7.55
C THR A 195 -15.57 -18.51 -6.57
N LYS A 196 -14.90 -18.28 -5.45
CA LYS A 196 -15.37 -17.45 -4.33
C LYS A 196 -15.12 -15.96 -4.55
N PHE A 197 -15.64 -15.15 -3.63
CA PHE A 197 -15.57 -13.69 -3.68
C PHE A 197 -14.58 -13.11 -2.64
N MET A 198 -14.06 -11.92 -2.94
CA MET A 198 -13.61 -10.96 -1.92
C MET A 198 -14.74 -9.97 -1.62
N ALA A 199 -14.91 -9.61 -0.35
CA ALA A 199 -15.98 -8.71 0.10
C ALA A 199 -15.72 -8.18 1.53
N PRO A 200 -16.34 -7.07 1.96
CA PRO A 200 -17.27 -6.23 1.19
C PRO A 200 -16.64 -5.01 0.53
N SER A 201 -15.32 -4.80 0.69
CA SER A 201 -14.58 -3.71 0.05
C SER A 201 -15.14 -2.32 0.40
N PHE A 202 -15.45 -2.11 1.68
CA PHE A 202 -15.92 -0.82 2.19
C PHE A 202 -14.78 0.20 2.26
N ALA A 203 -15.10 1.46 1.94
CA ALA A 203 -14.17 2.59 2.05
C ALA A 203 -13.80 2.90 3.51
N GLY A 204 -14.83 2.90 4.36
CA GLY A 204 -14.77 3.28 5.77
C GLY A 204 -14.76 2.09 6.73
N VAL A 205 -14.26 2.35 7.94
CA VAL A 205 -14.28 1.38 9.05
C VAL A 205 -15.52 1.53 9.95
N GLU A 206 -16.26 2.63 9.82
CA GLU A 206 -17.43 2.98 10.62
C GLU A 206 -18.34 3.98 9.91
N VAL A 207 -19.60 4.06 10.35
CA VAL A 207 -20.57 5.05 9.84
C VAL A 207 -20.20 6.46 10.29
N ASN A 208 -20.25 7.42 9.38
CA ASN A 208 -20.09 8.84 9.67
C ASN A 208 -20.90 9.72 8.68
N ASP A 209 -20.57 11.00 8.59
CA ASP A 209 -21.24 11.94 7.69
C ASP A 209 -21.06 11.58 6.20
N TYR A 210 -20.04 10.80 5.87
CA TYR A 210 -19.76 10.26 4.54
C TYR A 210 -20.12 8.77 4.45
N PHE A 211 -19.41 7.86 5.14
CA PHE A 211 -19.68 6.42 5.04
C PHE A 211 -21.01 6.06 5.72
N LYS A 212 -21.95 5.44 5.00
CA LYS A 212 -23.32 5.17 5.52
C LYS A 212 -23.57 3.73 5.94
N LEU A 213 -22.64 2.82 5.66
CA LEU A 213 -22.73 1.43 6.10
C LEU A 213 -21.55 1.08 7.01
N ALA A 214 -21.81 0.29 8.05
CA ALA A 214 -20.75 -0.25 8.91
C ALA A 214 -20.34 -1.66 8.46
N PRO A 215 -19.05 -1.96 8.25
CA PRO A 215 -18.60 -3.26 7.76
C PRO A 215 -18.96 -4.40 8.71
N VAL A 216 -18.73 -4.23 10.02
CA VAL A 216 -19.08 -5.26 11.03
C VAL A 216 -20.59 -5.56 11.05
N LYS A 217 -21.43 -4.53 10.84
CA LYS A 217 -22.88 -4.71 10.79
C LYS A 217 -23.32 -5.45 9.52
N ALA A 218 -22.76 -5.12 8.36
CA ALA A 218 -23.03 -5.85 7.12
C ALA A 218 -22.70 -7.35 7.24
N TRP A 219 -21.57 -7.69 7.88
CA TRP A 219 -21.27 -9.09 8.22
C TRP A 219 -22.32 -9.72 9.15
N GLY A 220 -22.75 -9.00 10.18
CA GLY A 220 -23.79 -9.43 11.12
C GLY A 220 -25.17 -9.66 10.47
N GLU A 221 -25.50 -8.91 9.42
CA GLU A 221 -26.72 -9.09 8.61
C GLU A 221 -26.67 -10.34 7.70
N GLY A 222 -25.57 -11.09 7.71
CA GLY A 222 -25.44 -12.35 6.99
C GLY A 222 -24.83 -12.21 5.59
N LEU A 223 -23.88 -11.30 5.42
CA LEU A 223 -23.13 -11.14 4.16
C LEU A 223 -22.56 -12.48 3.66
N ASP A 224 -21.95 -13.27 4.55
CA ASP A 224 -21.38 -14.59 4.23
C ASP A 224 -22.38 -15.75 4.46
N LYS A 225 -23.68 -15.52 4.26
CA LYS A 225 -24.71 -16.56 4.43
C LYS A 225 -24.48 -17.76 3.50
N ASN A 226 -23.97 -17.52 2.30
CA ASN A 226 -23.72 -18.56 1.30
C ASN A 226 -22.35 -19.24 1.45
N LYS A 227 -21.48 -18.82 2.39
CA LYS A 227 -20.12 -19.36 2.58
C LYS A 227 -19.26 -19.31 1.31
N ASN A 228 -19.44 -18.23 0.54
CA ASN A 228 -18.76 -17.99 -0.73
C ASN A 228 -17.78 -16.81 -0.69
N ILE A 229 -17.45 -16.28 0.50
CA ILE A 229 -16.38 -15.28 0.68
C ILE A 229 -15.09 -15.99 1.10
N GLU A 230 -14.02 -15.85 0.32
CA GLU A 230 -12.71 -16.43 0.62
C GLU A 230 -11.80 -15.48 1.40
N VAL A 231 -11.94 -14.17 1.16
CA VAL A 231 -11.14 -13.13 1.81
C VAL A 231 -12.00 -11.94 2.23
N ILE A 232 -11.76 -11.44 3.43
CA ILE A 232 -12.41 -10.23 3.95
C ILE A 232 -11.62 -9.03 3.46
N ALA A 233 -12.26 -8.18 2.65
CA ALA A 233 -11.64 -7.01 2.05
C ALA A 233 -12.14 -5.71 2.70
N SER A 234 -11.21 -4.80 2.96
CA SER A 234 -11.45 -3.43 3.44
C SER A 234 -10.57 -2.46 2.66
N HIS A 235 -10.93 -1.18 2.62
CA HIS A 235 -10.09 -0.15 2.00
C HIS A 235 -9.44 0.74 3.05
N ASN A 236 -8.35 1.41 2.68
CA ASN A 236 -7.72 2.38 3.55
C ASN A 236 -7.01 3.50 2.77
N TYR A 237 -7.03 4.70 3.32
CA TYR A 237 -6.13 5.79 2.93
C TYR A 237 -5.65 6.54 4.19
N MET A 238 -4.43 7.09 4.16
CA MET A 238 -3.89 7.80 5.32
C MET A 238 -4.60 9.14 5.56
N GLY A 239 -5.17 9.73 4.51
CA GLY A 239 -5.96 10.96 4.56
C GLY A 239 -6.57 11.28 3.19
N VAL A 240 -7.13 12.48 3.04
CA VAL A 240 -7.70 12.95 1.76
C VAL A 240 -6.79 14.01 1.14
N SER A 241 -6.56 13.93 -0.17
CA SER A 241 -5.63 14.82 -0.88
C SER A 241 -6.04 16.30 -0.87
N THR A 242 -7.24 16.67 -0.39
CA THR A 242 -7.71 18.05 -0.27
C THR A 242 -7.55 18.65 1.13
N ASP A 243 -7.15 17.87 2.14
CA ASP A 243 -7.07 18.32 3.53
C ASP A 243 -5.84 19.21 3.77
N LEU A 244 -6.03 20.46 4.18
CA LEU A 244 -4.96 21.47 4.26
C LEU A 244 -3.81 21.11 5.23
N GLY A 245 -4.05 20.24 6.22
CA GLY A 245 -3.04 19.86 7.23
C GLY A 245 -2.11 18.71 6.83
N ILE A 246 -2.31 18.08 5.67
CA ILE A 246 -1.53 16.90 5.27
C ILE A 246 -0.13 17.30 4.80
N THR A 247 0.88 16.67 5.39
CA THR A 247 2.31 16.88 5.06
C THR A 247 3.04 15.54 5.01
N LEU A 248 4.27 15.50 4.49
CA LEU A 248 5.10 14.30 4.56
C LEU A 248 5.35 13.91 6.02
N GLN A 249 5.98 14.79 6.82
CA GLN A 249 6.36 14.46 8.21
C GLN A 249 5.15 14.21 9.11
N GLY A 250 4.09 15.02 8.99
CA GLY A 250 2.95 14.95 9.91
C GLY A 250 1.92 13.88 9.55
N THR A 251 2.01 13.27 8.36
CA THR A 251 1.02 12.29 7.90
C THR A 251 1.65 11.00 7.42
N LEU A 252 2.43 11.03 6.34
CA LEU A 252 2.91 9.81 5.68
C LEU A 252 4.18 9.27 6.34
N MET A 253 5.20 10.09 6.55
CA MET A 253 6.46 9.72 7.18
C MET A 253 6.35 9.81 8.71
N ASN A 254 5.36 9.12 9.27
CA ASN A 254 5.09 9.06 10.70
C ASN A 254 4.52 7.68 11.05
N HIS A 255 5.30 6.89 11.78
CA HIS A 255 4.94 5.53 12.14
C HIS A 255 3.77 5.47 13.13
N THR A 256 3.63 6.46 14.01
CA THR A 256 2.46 6.55 14.92
C THR A 256 1.16 6.59 14.13
N ASN A 257 1.13 7.31 13.00
CA ASN A 257 -0.04 7.33 12.12
C ASN A 257 -0.29 5.98 11.43
N VAL A 258 0.78 5.26 11.05
CA VAL A 258 0.69 3.90 10.49
C VAL A 258 0.03 2.96 11.49
N ILE A 259 0.53 2.92 12.74
CA ILE A 259 -0.05 2.12 13.83
C ILE A 259 -1.53 2.47 14.02
N ILE A 260 -1.87 3.76 14.17
CA ILE A 260 -3.25 4.20 14.42
C ILE A 260 -4.19 3.77 13.29
N LYS A 261 -3.76 3.91 12.03
CA LYS A 261 -4.59 3.57 10.86
C LYS A 261 -4.75 2.06 10.70
N ALA A 262 -3.69 1.29 10.90
CA ALA A 262 -3.75 -0.17 10.87
C ALA A 262 -4.63 -0.71 12.01
N GLU A 263 -4.55 -0.15 13.21
CA GLU A 263 -5.35 -0.60 14.34
C GLU A 263 -6.86 -0.39 14.13
N ARG A 264 -7.27 0.63 13.37
CA ARG A 264 -8.67 0.77 12.94
C ARG A 264 -9.14 -0.39 12.06
N GLN A 265 -8.30 -0.86 11.16
CA GLN A 265 -8.58 -2.01 10.30
C GLN A 265 -8.63 -3.32 11.11
N LEU A 266 -7.68 -3.49 12.04
CA LEU A 266 -7.67 -4.63 12.95
C LEU A 266 -8.90 -4.67 13.87
N ASN A 267 -9.41 -3.51 14.29
CA ASN A 267 -10.68 -3.42 15.02
C ASN A 267 -11.86 -3.96 14.20
N VAL A 268 -11.94 -3.64 12.90
CA VAL A 268 -12.96 -4.22 12.00
C VAL A 268 -12.81 -5.73 11.91
N SER A 269 -11.58 -6.22 11.67
CA SER A 269 -11.29 -7.66 11.61
C SER A 269 -11.71 -8.39 12.88
N ARG A 270 -11.36 -7.86 14.07
CA ARG A 270 -11.77 -8.42 15.37
C ARG A 270 -13.28 -8.36 15.56
N GLY A 271 -13.93 -7.26 15.16
CA GLY A 271 -15.38 -7.11 15.23
C GLY A 271 -16.12 -8.16 14.41
N ILE A 272 -15.69 -8.40 13.17
CA ILE A 272 -16.27 -9.44 12.30
C ILE A 272 -16.07 -10.83 12.91
N ARG A 273 -14.88 -11.12 13.45
CA ARG A 273 -14.57 -12.42 14.07
C ARG A 273 -15.30 -12.68 15.39
N ALA A 274 -15.83 -11.64 16.03
CA ALA A 274 -16.58 -11.76 17.28
C ALA A 274 -18.08 -12.02 17.06
N LEU A 275 -18.56 -12.01 15.82
CA LEU A 275 -19.97 -12.27 15.49
C LEU A 275 -20.33 -13.75 15.65
N GLU A 276 -21.60 -14.04 15.95
CA GLU A 276 -22.09 -15.42 16.03
C GLU A 276 -22.03 -16.14 14.66
N ASN A 277 -22.21 -15.39 13.58
CA ASN A 277 -22.12 -15.84 12.19
C ASN A 277 -20.77 -15.53 11.54
N ALA A 278 -19.70 -15.44 12.35
CA ALA A 278 -18.35 -15.12 11.89
C ALA A 278 -17.91 -15.99 10.68
N PRO A 279 -17.00 -15.45 9.84
CA PRO A 279 -16.37 -16.23 8.78
C PRO A 279 -15.58 -17.41 9.35
N GLU A 280 -15.24 -18.37 8.48
CA GLU A 280 -14.45 -19.54 8.87
C GLU A 280 -13.12 -19.14 9.53
N LEU A 281 -12.69 -19.93 10.52
CA LEU A 281 -11.43 -19.70 11.20
C LEU A 281 -10.29 -19.72 10.16
N GLY A 282 -9.48 -18.66 10.15
CA GLY A 282 -8.37 -18.52 9.19
C GLY A 282 -8.70 -17.75 7.92
N THR A 283 -9.96 -17.35 7.69
CA THR A 283 -10.32 -16.46 6.56
C THR A 283 -9.45 -15.19 6.61
N PRO A 284 -8.63 -14.89 5.59
CA PRO A 284 -7.74 -13.74 5.59
C PRO A 284 -8.49 -12.40 5.64
N PHE A 285 -7.89 -11.41 6.29
CA PHE A 285 -8.33 -10.02 6.23
C PHE A 285 -7.29 -9.21 5.44
N ILE A 286 -7.72 -8.54 4.38
CA ILE A 286 -6.83 -7.87 3.41
C ILE A 286 -7.27 -6.42 3.19
N LEU A 287 -6.36 -5.62 2.64
CA LEU A 287 -6.74 -4.35 2.03
C LEU A 287 -6.98 -4.55 0.54
N GLY A 288 -8.26 -4.59 0.14
CA GLY A 288 -8.71 -4.72 -1.25
C GLY A 288 -8.36 -3.50 -2.11
N GLU A 289 -8.20 -2.36 -1.45
CA GLU A 289 -7.68 -1.14 -2.01
C GLU A 289 -6.96 -0.32 -0.94
N HIS A 290 -5.77 0.18 -1.28
CA HIS A 290 -5.06 1.09 -0.39
C HIS A 290 -4.10 2.00 -1.14
N ASN A 291 -3.98 3.26 -0.71
CA ASN A 291 -2.80 4.07 -1.00
C ASN A 291 -2.61 5.24 -0.03
N SER A 292 -1.65 6.14 -0.32
CA SER A 292 -1.26 7.26 0.55
C SER A 292 -2.43 8.18 0.88
N LEU A 293 -2.99 8.89 -0.09
CA LEU A 293 -4.07 9.85 0.11
C LEU A 293 -5.18 9.59 -0.90
N ALA A 294 -6.43 9.53 -0.42
CA ALA A 294 -7.62 9.39 -1.25
C ALA A 294 -7.76 10.59 -2.21
N ARG A 295 -8.60 10.43 -3.25
CA ARG A 295 -8.72 11.39 -4.37
C ARG A 295 -7.41 11.57 -5.12
N GLN A 296 -6.95 10.46 -5.71
CA GLN A 296 -5.81 10.39 -6.66
C GLN A 296 -4.44 10.81 -6.09
N GLY A 297 -4.35 11.09 -4.79
CA GLY A 297 -3.13 11.55 -4.16
C GLY A 297 -2.83 13.03 -4.39
N ARG A 298 -1.82 13.55 -3.68
CA ARG A 298 -1.39 14.96 -3.78
C ARG A 298 0.02 15.07 -4.38
N PRO A 299 0.26 15.93 -5.39
CA PRO A 299 1.61 16.22 -5.88
C PRO A 299 2.54 16.70 -4.77
N GLY A 300 3.80 16.29 -4.80
CA GLY A 300 4.80 16.58 -3.77
C GLY A 300 4.66 15.73 -2.50
N LEU A 301 3.54 15.03 -2.30
CA LEU A 301 3.33 14.12 -1.17
C LEU A 301 3.22 12.67 -1.66
N SER A 302 2.16 12.34 -2.38
CA SER A 302 1.85 10.97 -2.82
C SER A 302 2.79 10.44 -3.90
N ASN A 303 3.41 11.32 -4.68
CA ASN A 303 4.34 10.97 -5.75
C ASN A 303 5.81 11.23 -5.37
N SER A 304 6.15 11.32 -4.08
CA SER A 304 7.50 11.59 -3.61
C SER A 304 8.17 10.34 -3.03
N PHE A 305 9.49 10.41 -2.84
CA PHE A 305 10.26 9.37 -2.18
C PHE A 305 9.82 9.12 -0.73
N GLY A 306 9.35 10.15 -0.03
CA GLY A 306 8.77 10.02 1.30
C GLY A 306 7.52 9.13 1.32
N ALA A 307 6.67 9.21 0.28
CA ALA A 307 5.58 8.25 0.11
C ALA A 307 6.08 6.83 -0.21
N ALA A 308 7.22 6.67 -0.89
CA ALA A 308 7.82 5.34 -1.09
C ALA A 308 8.26 4.73 0.25
N LEU A 309 8.92 5.50 1.12
CA LEU A 309 9.34 5.06 2.46
C LEU A 309 8.15 4.76 3.37
N TRP A 310 7.12 5.62 3.37
CA TRP A 310 5.84 5.32 4.02
C TRP A 310 5.23 4.03 3.51
N GLY A 311 5.25 3.80 2.19
CA GLY A 311 4.73 2.57 1.59
C GLY A 311 5.48 1.31 2.06
N VAL A 312 6.79 1.40 2.28
CA VAL A 312 7.57 0.32 2.90
C VAL A 312 7.11 0.08 4.33
N ASP A 313 7.07 1.13 5.15
CA ASP A 313 6.67 1.05 6.55
C ASP A 313 5.26 0.49 6.72
N TRP A 314 4.29 1.07 6.02
CA TRP A 314 2.89 0.63 6.04
C TRP A 314 2.77 -0.85 5.71
N ASN A 315 3.27 -1.28 4.54
CA ASN A 315 3.06 -2.64 4.07
C ASN A 315 3.74 -3.68 4.97
N VAL A 316 4.95 -3.40 5.47
CA VAL A 316 5.65 -4.35 6.36
C VAL A 316 5.00 -4.36 7.74
N TYR A 317 4.52 -3.21 8.24
CA TYR A 317 3.75 -3.16 9.48
C TYR A 317 2.47 -3.97 9.40
N ILE A 318 1.59 -3.72 8.42
CA ILE A 318 0.32 -4.44 8.34
C ILE A 318 0.53 -5.96 8.12
N ALA A 319 1.60 -6.35 7.39
CA ALA A 319 1.99 -7.75 7.26
C ALA A 319 2.37 -8.38 8.59
N SER A 320 3.06 -7.64 9.48
CA SER A 320 3.42 -8.11 10.82
C SER A 320 2.21 -8.20 11.76
N GLN A 321 1.08 -7.56 11.43
CA GLN A 321 -0.13 -7.50 12.27
C GLN A 321 -1.26 -8.42 11.75
N ASN A 322 -0.96 -9.37 10.87
CA ASN A 322 -1.95 -10.31 10.27
C ASN A 322 -3.02 -9.67 9.37
N ILE A 323 -2.77 -8.49 8.80
CA ILE A 323 -3.47 -8.08 7.58
C ILE A 323 -2.70 -8.70 6.42
N SER A 324 -3.30 -9.65 5.71
CA SER A 324 -2.55 -10.68 4.99
C SER A 324 -2.18 -10.32 3.55
N ARG A 325 -2.71 -9.22 3.00
CA ARG A 325 -2.40 -8.69 1.66
C ARG A 325 -2.77 -7.20 1.57
N SER A 326 -2.08 -6.48 0.69
CA SER A 326 -2.31 -5.07 0.37
C SER A 326 -2.36 -4.88 -1.15
N HIS A 327 -3.51 -4.44 -1.66
CA HIS A 327 -3.69 -4.02 -3.05
C HIS A 327 -3.44 -2.51 -3.18
N MET A 328 -2.25 -2.13 -3.63
CA MET A 328 -1.85 -0.74 -3.80
C MET A 328 -2.56 -0.13 -5.00
N HIS A 329 -3.49 0.79 -4.78
CA HIS A 329 -4.36 1.31 -5.83
C HIS A 329 -3.59 2.05 -6.92
N GLN A 330 -3.98 1.82 -8.17
CA GLN A 330 -3.37 2.38 -9.37
C GLN A 330 -4.42 3.06 -10.24
N GLY A 331 -3.99 4.06 -11.01
CA GLY A 331 -4.86 4.70 -11.98
C GLY A 331 -4.09 5.72 -12.80
N THR A 332 -4.48 5.87 -14.07
CA THR A 332 -3.88 6.88 -14.95
C THR A 332 -4.02 8.26 -14.31
N ASN A 333 -2.95 9.05 -14.33
CA ASN A 333 -2.86 10.39 -13.71
C ASN A 333 -2.77 10.43 -12.17
N TYR A 334 -2.82 9.30 -11.47
CA TYR A 334 -2.78 9.32 -10.01
C TYR A 334 -1.37 9.63 -9.53
N ARG A 335 -1.24 10.34 -8.41
CA ARG A 335 0.05 10.76 -7.87
C ARG A 335 0.72 9.59 -7.14
N TYR A 336 -0.08 8.73 -6.51
CA TYR A 336 0.42 7.56 -5.79
C TYR A 336 0.65 6.30 -6.62
N GLN A 337 0.37 6.34 -7.93
CA GLN A 337 0.58 5.17 -8.79
C GLN A 337 2.07 4.83 -8.89
N SER A 338 2.38 3.56 -9.11
CA SER A 338 3.74 3.04 -9.25
C SER A 338 4.37 3.48 -10.58
N TRP A 339 3.59 3.56 -11.65
CA TRP A 339 4.05 4.07 -12.94
C TRP A 339 2.88 4.73 -13.68
N GLN A 340 3.17 5.75 -14.47
CA GLN A 340 2.24 6.27 -15.46
C GLN A 340 2.43 5.51 -16.78
N PRO A 341 1.42 4.76 -17.28
CA PRO A 341 1.56 3.95 -18.49
C PRO A 341 1.58 4.76 -19.78
N VAL A 342 0.91 5.93 -19.81
CA VAL A 342 0.76 6.76 -21.01
C VAL A 342 1.03 8.23 -20.70
N GLU A 343 1.55 8.98 -21.67
CA GLU A 343 1.67 10.44 -21.53
C GLU A 343 0.27 11.07 -21.57
N THR A 344 -0.03 12.02 -20.69
CA THR A 344 -1.25 12.83 -20.75
C THR A 344 -0.91 14.32 -20.68
N ASN A 345 -1.92 15.17 -20.84
CA ASN A 345 -1.74 16.62 -20.69
C ASN A 345 -1.42 17.06 -19.24
N ILE A 346 -1.56 16.18 -18.23
CA ILE A 346 -1.37 16.52 -16.82
C ILE A 346 -0.30 15.67 -16.10
N THR A 347 0.20 14.60 -16.72
CA THR A 347 1.30 13.82 -16.13
C THR A 347 2.13 13.11 -17.20
N THR A 348 3.42 12.97 -16.90
CA THR A 348 4.37 12.33 -17.80
C THR A 348 4.40 10.82 -17.62
N ARG A 349 4.59 10.09 -18.71
CA ARG A 349 4.84 8.65 -18.68
C ARG A 349 6.08 8.35 -17.87
N GLY A 350 6.04 7.28 -17.07
CA GLY A 350 7.22 6.72 -16.43
C GLY A 350 7.01 6.20 -15.02
N THR A 351 8.04 5.56 -14.50
CA THR A 351 8.09 5.02 -13.14
C THR A 351 8.07 6.14 -12.11
N LYS A 352 7.30 5.96 -11.04
CA LYS A 352 7.15 6.93 -9.96
C LYS A 352 7.75 6.40 -8.66
N PRO A 353 8.06 7.26 -7.68
CA PRO A 353 8.69 6.84 -6.44
C PRO A 353 8.00 5.69 -5.70
N PRO A 354 6.65 5.60 -5.62
CA PRO A 354 5.99 4.47 -4.96
C PRO A 354 6.39 3.07 -5.49
N TYR A 355 6.77 2.95 -6.77
CA TYR A 355 7.28 1.68 -7.33
C TYR A 355 8.50 1.16 -6.56
N TYR A 356 9.43 2.04 -6.21
CA TYR A 356 10.65 1.67 -5.50
C TYR A 356 10.37 1.20 -4.06
N GLY A 357 9.31 1.73 -3.43
CA GLY A 357 8.81 1.20 -2.16
C GLY A 357 8.30 -0.23 -2.31
N ASN A 358 7.52 -0.50 -3.37
CA ASN A 358 7.03 -1.85 -3.66
C ASN A 358 8.18 -2.84 -3.94
N VAL A 359 9.24 -2.41 -4.64
CA VAL A 359 10.45 -3.22 -4.86
C VAL A 359 11.14 -3.57 -3.53
N ALA A 360 11.30 -2.60 -2.62
CA ALA A 360 11.90 -2.84 -1.31
C ALA A 360 11.06 -3.82 -0.46
N VAL A 361 9.73 -3.67 -0.45
CA VAL A 361 8.83 -4.61 0.24
C VAL A 361 8.96 -6.02 -0.37
N ALA A 362 8.95 -6.14 -1.69
CA ALA A 362 9.11 -7.42 -2.37
C ALA A 362 10.48 -8.08 -2.05
N ALA A 363 11.54 -7.30 -1.98
CA ALA A 363 12.88 -7.79 -1.58
C ALA A 363 12.89 -8.27 -0.12
N PHE A 364 12.24 -7.56 0.80
CA PHE A 364 12.16 -7.94 2.21
C PHE A 364 11.33 -9.21 2.44
N MET A 365 10.26 -9.38 1.65
CA MET A 365 9.32 -10.51 1.78
C MET A 365 9.68 -11.70 0.89
N HIS A 366 10.80 -11.64 0.17
CA HIS A 366 11.17 -12.71 -0.78
C HIS A 366 11.36 -14.06 -0.07
N LYS A 367 10.74 -15.12 -0.61
CA LYS A 367 10.92 -16.49 -0.13
C LYS A 367 11.79 -17.29 -1.11
N SER A 368 12.72 -18.08 -0.60
CA SER A 368 13.58 -18.95 -1.42
C SER A 368 12.78 -20.04 -2.15
N THR A 369 11.67 -20.49 -1.55
CA THR A 369 10.72 -21.42 -2.18
C THR A 369 9.27 -20.98 -1.88
N PRO A 370 8.31 -21.27 -2.77
CA PRO A 370 6.90 -20.99 -2.50
C PRO A 370 6.36 -21.70 -1.25
N SER A 371 6.89 -22.87 -0.89
CA SER A 371 6.45 -23.66 0.26
C SER A 371 6.95 -23.17 1.61
N SER A 372 8.01 -22.35 1.64
CA SER A 372 8.53 -21.79 2.89
C SER A 372 7.52 -20.84 3.52
N GLN A 373 7.48 -20.83 4.86
CA GLN A 373 6.67 -19.92 5.64
C GLN A 373 7.48 -18.66 5.97
N LEU A 374 6.96 -17.50 5.55
CA LEU A 374 7.49 -16.19 5.95
C LEU A 374 6.75 -15.71 7.19
N GLN A 375 7.49 -15.26 8.20
CA GLN A 375 6.97 -14.60 9.39
C GLN A 375 7.64 -13.23 9.52
N ILE A 376 6.86 -12.21 9.85
CA ILE A 376 7.34 -10.83 10.00
C ILE A 376 7.03 -10.33 11.40
N SER A 377 8.05 -9.87 12.11
CA SER A 377 7.91 -9.23 13.42
C SER A 377 8.22 -7.74 13.31
N HIS A 378 7.37 -6.91 13.90
CA HIS A 378 7.67 -5.52 14.20
C HIS A 378 8.47 -5.44 15.51
N LEU A 379 9.56 -4.68 15.55
CA LEU A 379 10.45 -4.62 16.71
C LEU A 379 10.08 -3.46 17.64
N ASP A 380 10.11 -3.71 18.95
CA ASP A 380 9.80 -2.73 20.01
C ASP A 380 10.74 -1.52 20.05
N SER A 381 11.89 -1.59 19.37
CA SER A 381 12.83 -0.49 19.24
C SER A 381 12.35 0.62 18.30
N SER A 382 11.29 0.37 17.53
CA SER A 382 10.73 1.34 16.61
C SER A 382 10.19 2.57 17.34
N SER A 383 10.31 3.71 16.70
CA SER A 383 9.87 5.02 17.17
C SER A 383 8.98 5.68 16.12
N GLU A 384 8.50 6.90 16.40
CA GLU A 384 7.66 7.67 15.48
C GLU A 384 8.31 7.88 14.10
N PHE A 385 9.63 8.01 14.04
CA PHE A 385 10.36 8.33 12.81
C PHE A 385 11.39 7.28 12.41
N SER A 386 11.41 6.14 13.07
CA SER A 386 12.33 5.07 12.72
C SER A 386 11.76 3.71 13.06
N THR A 387 11.66 2.82 12.07
CA THR A 387 11.00 1.54 12.25
C THR A 387 11.91 0.39 11.89
N GLN A 388 11.78 -0.72 12.62
CA GLN A 388 12.57 -1.92 12.42
C GLN A 388 11.69 -3.17 12.40
N TYR A 389 12.03 -4.08 11.49
CA TYR A 389 11.33 -5.35 11.32
C TYR A 389 12.33 -6.49 11.16
N ALA A 390 11.91 -7.70 11.55
CA ALA A 390 12.63 -8.94 11.30
C ALA A 390 11.78 -9.85 10.41
N ALA A 391 12.42 -10.48 9.43
CA ALA A 391 11.81 -11.54 8.63
C ALA A 391 12.49 -12.88 8.96
N HIS A 392 11.65 -13.84 9.32
CA HIS A 392 12.04 -15.22 9.53
C HIS A 392 11.45 -16.08 8.42
N ILE A 393 12.28 -16.97 7.86
CA ILE A 393 11.82 -18.00 6.93
C ILE A 393 11.96 -19.33 7.66
N ASP A 394 10.86 -20.06 7.78
CA ASP A 394 10.83 -21.37 8.46
C ASP A 394 11.46 -21.30 9.87
N ASN A 395 11.09 -20.27 10.65
CA ASN A 395 11.63 -19.93 11.98
C ASN A 395 13.14 -19.62 12.04
N THR A 396 13.77 -19.27 10.93
CA THR A 396 15.18 -18.85 10.87
C THR A 396 15.27 -17.39 10.48
N LEU A 397 16.01 -16.58 11.25
CA LEU A 397 16.23 -15.17 10.94
C LEU A 397 16.95 -15.05 9.59
N THR A 398 16.37 -14.31 8.64
CA THR A 398 16.97 -14.12 7.31
C THR A 398 17.24 -12.66 7.00
N ARG A 399 16.38 -11.74 7.45
CA ARG A 399 16.52 -10.32 7.12
C ARG A 399 16.09 -9.42 8.26
N LEU A 400 16.72 -8.25 8.31
CA LEU A 400 16.27 -7.08 9.06
C LEU A 400 15.94 -5.97 8.08
N LEU A 401 14.89 -5.21 8.37
CA LEU A 401 14.55 -3.98 7.66
C LEU A 401 14.64 -2.81 8.63
N LEU A 402 15.25 -1.72 8.17
CA LEU A 402 15.27 -0.44 8.85
C LEU A 402 14.70 0.62 7.92
N VAL A 403 13.75 1.42 8.39
CA VAL A 403 13.19 2.56 7.67
C VAL A 403 13.37 3.81 8.52
N ASP A 404 13.99 4.84 7.97
CA ASP A 404 14.01 6.17 8.56
C ASP A 404 12.96 7.05 7.88
N LEU A 405 12.07 7.60 8.71
CA LEU A 405 10.94 8.45 8.35
C LEU A 405 11.14 9.91 8.79
N HIS A 406 12.34 10.32 9.17
CA HIS A 406 12.64 11.76 9.28
C HIS A 406 12.66 12.36 7.89
N THR A 407 11.93 13.46 7.68
CA THR A 407 11.96 14.19 6.42
C THR A 407 13.31 14.90 6.23
N TYR A 408 13.81 14.83 5.01
CA TYR A 408 15.01 15.52 4.56
C TYR A 408 14.76 16.04 3.15
N ASN A 409 14.40 17.32 3.03
CA ASN A 409 13.96 17.89 1.76
C ASN A 409 15.14 18.53 1.02
N THR A 410 15.20 18.30 -0.30
CA THR A 410 16.33 18.75 -1.14
C THR A 410 15.88 19.44 -2.43
N THR A 411 14.59 19.51 -2.72
CA THR A 411 14.08 20.15 -3.94
C THR A 411 13.82 21.64 -3.74
N ASP A 412 14.09 22.42 -4.79
CA ASP A 412 14.34 23.87 -4.78
C ASP A 412 13.06 24.72 -4.68
N ASN A 413 12.30 24.56 -3.59
CA ASN A 413 11.01 25.22 -3.36
C ASN A 413 10.93 26.03 -2.05
N ASN A 414 12.04 26.62 -1.56
CA ASN A 414 12.16 27.28 -0.24
C ASN A 414 12.02 26.37 1.00
N TYR A 415 11.89 25.04 0.81
CA TYR A 415 11.73 24.06 1.90
C TYR A 415 12.91 23.07 1.99
N THR A 416 14.06 23.42 1.45
CA THR A 416 15.28 22.61 1.56
C THR A 416 15.76 22.57 3.01
N THR A 417 16.12 21.39 3.49
CA THR A 417 16.68 21.21 4.83
C THR A 417 18.08 21.88 4.88
N PRO A 418 18.33 22.84 5.81
CA PRO A 418 19.53 23.69 5.76
C PRO A 418 20.77 23.07 6.44
N PHE A 419 20.73 21.76 6.74
CA PHE A 419 21.80 21.04 7.41
C PHE A 419 22.16 19.76 6.65
N GLU A 420 23.37 19.25 6.90
CA GLU A 420 23.82 17.98 6.34
C GLU A 420 22.93 16.83 6.79
N ARG A 421 22.65 15.90 5.88
CA ARG A 421 21.76 14.77 6.14
C ARG A 421 22.26 13.91 7.30
N PRO A 422 21.55 13.85 8.45
CA PRO A 422 21.98 13.03 9.57
C PRO A 422 21.91 11.54 9.26
N MET A 423 22.60 10.74 10.08
CA MET A 423 22.62 9.28 10.00
C MET A 423 22.35 8.67 11.37
N GLU A 424 21.38 7.77 11.45
CA GLU A 424 21.08 7.00 12.65
C GLU A 424 21.83 5.67 12.62
N THR A 425 22.40 5.24 13.75
CA THR A 425 23.14 3.97 13.85
C THR A 425 22.41 2.99 14.76
N TYR A 426 22.11 1.81 14.23
CA TYR A 426 21.41 0.74 14.92
C TYR A 426 22.38 -0.39 15.26
N ASN A 427 22.29 -0.87 16.50
CA ASN A 427 23.11 -1.96 17.01
C ASN A 427 22.21 -3.17 17.27
N PHE A 428 22.34 -4.24 16.48
CA PHE A 428 21.60 -5.48 16.66
C PHE A 428 22.47 -6.54 17.31
N LYS A 429 21.96 -7.20 18.34
CA LYS A 429 22.52 -8.43 18.89
C LYS A 429 21.86 -9.60 18.16
N LEU A 430 22.62 -10.25 17.29
CA LEU A 430 22.13 -11.36 16.47
C LEU A 430 22.22 -12.70 17.21
N PRO A 431 21.42 -13.70 16.79
CA PRO A 431 21.60 -15.10 17.20
C PRO A 431 23.01 -15.60 16.90
N SER A 432 23.53 -16.50 17.74
CA SER A 432 24.87 -17.09 17.56
C SER A 432 24.99 -18.01 16.34
N SER A 433 23.88 -18.38 15.70
CA SER A 433 23.83 -19.13 14.44
C SER A 433 24.24 -18.28 13.24
N CYS A 434 24.12 -16.96 13.34
CA CYS A 434 24.38 -16.06 12.22
C CYS A 434 25.89 -15.95 11.94
N LYS A 435 26.25 -15.90 10.66
CA LYS A 435 27.63 -15.70 10.19
C LYS A 435 28.13 -14.28 10.44
N ASP A 436 29.43 -14.11 10.29
CA ASP A 436 30.18 -12.88 10.56
C ASP A 436 30.02 -11.78 9.50
N LYS A 437 29.19 -12.00 8.47
CA LYS A 437 29.02 -11.09 7.34
C LYS A 437 27.56 -10.98 6.93
N ALA A 438 27.09 -9.74 6.79
CA ALA A 438 25.76 -9.42 6.27
C ALA A 438 25.85 -8.55 5.01
N GLN A 439 24.84 -8.65 4.14
CA GLN A 439 24.69 -7.79 2.95
C GLN A 439 23.67 -6.70 3.23
N VAL A 440 23.93 -5.48 2.78
CA VAL A 440 23.04 -4.32 2.96
C VAL A 440 22.60 -3.82 1.60
N GLN A 441 21.28 -3.78 1.40
CA GLN A 441 20.64 -3.20 0.22
C GLN A 441 19.84 -1.97 0.63
N ARG A 442 19.95 -0.87 -0.12
CA ARG A 442 19.40 0.42 0.30
C ARG A 442 18.35 0.96 -0.67
N LEU A 443 17.30 1.55 -0.11
CA LEU A 443 16.36 2.39 -0.82
C LEU A 443 16.75 3.86 -0.57
N MET A 444 17.18 4.57 -1.61
CA MET A 444 17.83 5.88 -1.49
C MET A 444 17.34 6.87 -2.54
N ALA A 445 17.28 8.15 -2.16
CA ALA A 445 17.15 9.31 -3.04
C ALA A 445 17.82 10.52 -2.39
N ASN A 446 17.94 11.65 -3.08
CA ASN A 446 18.54 12.87 -2.50
C ASN A 446 17.77 13.40 -1.28
N GLY A 447 16.45 13.29 -1.26
CA GLY A 447 15.60 13.72 -0.16
C GLY A 447 14.20 13.10 -0.20
N SER A 448 13.44 13.26 0.89
CA SER A 448 12.05 12.77 1.00
C SER A 448 11.10 13.38 -0.03
N ASP A 449 11.37 14.59 -0.48
CA ASP A 449 10.58 15.31 -1.49
C ASP A 449 10.96 14.95 -2.94
N ALA A 450 11.98 14.11 -3.14
CA ALA A 450 12.43 13.73 -4.47
C ALA A 450 11.33 12.96 -5.24
N ILE A 451 11.10 13.36 -6.49
CA ILE A 451 10.18 12.68 -7.41
C ILE A 451 10.92 11.87 -8.50
N THR A 452 12.25 11.97 -8.52
CA THR A 452 13.17 11.28 -9.45
C THR A 452 14.52 11.03 -8.74
N GLY A 453 15.41 10.26 -9.36
CA GLY A 453 16.70 9.90 -8.78
C GLY A 453 16.63 8.89 -7.63
N ILE A 454 15.52 8.16 -7.52
CA ILE A 454 15.35 7.08 -6.54
C ILE A 454 16.10 5.85 -7.06
N THR A 455 16.75 5.14 -6.13
CA THR A 455 17.43 3.88 -6.41
C THR A 455 17.12 2.81 -5.38
N TRP A 456 17.06 1.56 -5.84
CA TRP A 456 17.05 0.35 -5.02
C TRP A 456 18.37 -0.40 -5.21
N ASP A 457 19.21 -0.46 -4.18
CA ASP A 457 20.58 -1.02 -4.22
C ASP A 457 21.37 -0.55 -5.44
N GLY A 458 21.24 0.75 -5.72
CA GLY A 458 21.86 1.44 -6.85
C GLY A 458 21.22 1.22 -8.22
N TYR A 459 20.14 0.45 -8.33
CA TYR A 459 19.35 0.37 -9.56
C TYR A 459 18.26 1.44 -9.61
N SER A 460 18.19 2.15 -10.73
CA SER A 460 17.06 3.01 -11.07
C SER A 460 16.20 2.32 -12.12
N TYR A 461 14.88 2.51 -12.01
CA TYR A 461 13.86 2.06 -12.95
C TYR A 461 13.19 3.25 -13.64
N ASN A 462 13.85 4.40 -13.63
CA ASN A 462 13.36 5.59 -14.28
C ASN A 462 13.17 5.37 -15.78
N TYR A 463 12.05 5.84 -16.32
CA TYR A 463 11.66 5.55 -17.70
C TYR A 463 12.63 6.16 -18.71
N GLU A 464 13.17 7.34 -18.41
CA GLU A 464 14.13 8.06 -19.25
C GLU A 464 15.50 7.38 -19.34
N LEU A 465 15.81 6.40 -18.49
CA LEU A 465 17.09 5.70 -18.51
C LEU A 465 17.10 4.53 -19.51
N ASP A 466 16.11 3.63 -19.40
CA ASP A 466 15.94 2.48 -20.31
C ASP A 466 14.49 1.97 -20.30
N GLU A 467 13.53 2.88 -20.51
CA GLU A 467 12.10 2.59 -20.63
C GLU A 467 11.52 1.81 -19.43
N GLY A 468 12.07 2.02 -18.24
CA GLY A 468 11.65 1.38 -16.99
C GLY A 468 12.42 0.09 -16.64
N LYS A 469 13.35 -0.36 -17.49
CA LYS A 469 14.27 -1.46 -17.17
C LYS A 469 15.29 -1.03 -16.11
N PRO A 470 15.84 -1.99 -15.32
CA PRO A 470 16.82 -1.68 -14.30
C PRO A 470 18.12 -1.15 -14.92
N VAL A 471 18.53 0.05 -14.52
CA VAL A 471 19.82 0.66 -14.87
C VAL A 471 20.64 0.86 -13.60
N ARG A 472 21.86 0.30 -13.58
CA ARG A 472 22.80 0.48 -12.47
C ARG A 472 23.40 1.88 -12.53
N MET A 473 23.24 2.65 -11.47
CA MET A 473 23.79 4.00 -11.38
C MET A 473 25.25 3.96 -10.91
N ASN A 474 26.10 4.81 -11.47
CA ASN A 474 27.56 4.80 -11.20
C ASN A 474 27.97 5.53 -9.90
N ASN A 475 27.14 6.43 -9.39
CA ASN A 475 27.48 7.32 -8.27
C ASN A 475 26.68 7.02 -6.99
N VAL A 476 26.33 5.75 -6.77
CA VAL A 476 25.54 5.32 -5.61
C VAL A 476 26.16 4.08 -4.98
N THR A 477 26.11 4.00 -3.66
CA THR A 477 26.59 2.82 -2.90
C THR A 477 25.79 1.60 -3.28
N CYS A 478 26.47 0.48 -3.52
CA CYS A 478 25.83 -0.77 -3.91
C CYS A 478 26.67 -1.98 -3.47
N GLY A 479 26.02 -3.12 -3.21
CA GLY A 479 26.70 -4.33 -2.75
C GLY A 479 27.44 -4.14 -1.42
N GLU A 480 26.87 -3.30 -0.54
CA GLU A 480 27.44 -3.01 0.77
C GLU A 480 27.43 -4.28 1.64
N SER A 481 28.50 -4.45 2.42
CA SER A 481 28.58 -5.52 3.38
C SER A 481 29.11 -5.01 4.71
N VAL A 482 28.54 -5.52 5.79
CA VAL A 482 28.88 -5.16 7.17
C VAL A 482 29.28 -6.42 7.93
N HIS A 483 30.18 -6.25 8.89
CA HIS A 483 30.69 -7.33 9.73
C HIS A 483 29.86 -7.46 11.01
N VAL A 484 29.60 -8.70 11.40
CA VAL A 484 29.08 -9.04 12.73
C VAL A 484 30.29 -9.35 13.60
N ASP A 485 30.45 -8.63 14.71
CA ASP A 485 31.64 -8.80 15.57
C ASP A 485 31.63 -10.14 16.32
N GLU A 486 32.71 -10.43 17.03
CA GLU A 486 32.89 -11.65 17.85
C GLU A 486 31.81 -11.82 18.94
N ASN A 487 31.14 -10.73 19.32
CA ASN A 487 30.04 -10.72 20.27
C ASN A 487 28.69 -10.83 19.55
N GLY A 488 28.62 -11.15 18.26
CA GLY A 488 27.35 -11.22 17.53
C GLY A 488 26.67 -9.86 17.34
N MET A 489 27.41 -8.75 17.46
CA MET A 489 26.87 -7.41 17.27
C MET A 489 27.02 -6.96 15.82
N LEU A 490 25.90 -6.56 15.23
CA LEU A 490 25.80 -5.97 13.91
C LEU A 490 25.51 -4.47 14.05
N LYS A 491 26.26 -3.62 13.33
CA LYS A 491 26.03 -2.18 13.26
C LYS A 491 25.63 -1.76 11.86
N VAL A 492 24.54 -1.01 11.75
CA VAL A 492 24.05 -0.48 10.46
C VAL A 492 23.71 0.98 10.62
N ALA A 493 24.28 1.82 9.75
CA ALA A 493 23.94 3.24 9.69
C ALA A 493 22.91 3.50 8.57
N VAL A 494 21.90 4.31 8.87
CA VAL A 494 20.79 4.65 7.97
C VAL A 494 20.67 6.18 7.93
N PRO A 495 20.94 6.81 6.77
CA PRO A 495 20.67 8.24 6.58
C PRO A 495 19.19 8.58 6.76
N TRP A 496 18.90 9.79 7.22
CA TRP A 496 17.52 10.26 7.30
C TRP A 496 16.78 10.14 5.97
N SER A 497 15.48 9.88 5.96
CA SER A 497 14.70 9.59 4.74
C SER A 497 15.34 8.48 3.89
N SER A 498 15.59 7.29 4.43
CA SER A 498 16.07 6.15 3.64
C SER A 498 15.67 4.83 4.28
N ALA A 499 15.85 3.72 3.57
CA ALA A 499 15.67 2.40 4.14
C ALA A 499 16.83 1.46 3.80
N ALA A 500 17.08 0.48 4.66
CA ALA A 500 18.09 -0.55 4.49
C ALA A 500 17.52 -1.94 4.82
N ILE A 501 17.72 -2.89 3.91
CA ILE A 501 17.51 -4.32 4.17
C ILE A 501 18.87 -4.95 4.42
N VAL A 502 18.99 -5.62 5.56
CA VAL A 502 20.15 -6.44 5.91
C VAL A 502 19.77 -7.89 5.67
N SER A 503 20.48 -8.56 4.76
CA SER A 503 20.37 -10.01 4.57
C SER A 503 21.45 -10.73 5.35
N LEU A 504 21.00 -11.74 6.11
CA LEU A 504 21.77 -12.51 7.07
C LEU A 504 21.82 -13.98 6.62
N ASP A 505 22.91 -14.65 6.96
CA ASP A 505 23.07 -16.09 6.82
C ASP A 505 23.12 -16.67 8.24
N CYS A 506 21.96 -17.10 8.69
CA CYS A 506 21.69 -17.86 9.90
C CYS A 506 20.94 -19.14 9.45
#